data_AF-A0A1B0D2U8-F1
#
_entry.id   AF-A0A1B0D2U8-F1
#
_cell.length_a   1.000
_cell.length_b   1.000
_cell.length_c   1.000
_cell.angle_alpha   90.00
_cell.angle_beta   90.00
_cell.angle_gamma   90.00
#
_symmetry.space_group_name_H-M   'P 1'
#
loop_
_entity.id
_entity.type
_entity.pdbx_description
1 polymer ?
#
loop_
_entity_poly.entity_id
_entity_poly.type
_entity_poly.pdbx_seq_one_letter_code
_entity_poly.pdbx_strand_id
1 'polypeptide(L)'
;MLFSHVLGLGDLMASAQVDGLRKRAASYLSECQFGKQLKELGSSWFPDLGPPFGVMYCFRCECVAVQKKRRIVAKVECRSMKYDCPKVTCDDPVILPGKCCKTCPGDNAIY
;
A
#
# COMPACT_ATOMS: atom_id res chain seq x y z
N MET A 1 40.62 44.47 -34.75
CA MET A 1 41.24 43.74 -33.63
C MET A 1 40.11 43.24 -32.75
N LEU A 2 40.00 41.93 -32.58
CA LEU A 2 38.88 41.24 -31.95
C LEU A 2 38.81 41.55 -30.44
N PHE A 3 37.63 41.93 -29.94
CA PHE A 3 37.31 41.86 -28.51
C PHE A 3 36.01 41.09 -28.33
N SER A 4 36.16 39.91 -27.74
CA SER A 4 35.15 38.90 -27.47
C SER A 4 34.01 39.42 -26.59
N HIS A 5 32.77 39.18 -27.02
CA HIS A 5 31.62 39.15 -26.12
C HIS A 5 31.71 37.87 -25.28
N VAL A 6 32.02 37.99 -24.00
CA VAL A 6 31.76 36.94 -23.01
C VAL A 6 30.53 37.38 -22.23
N LEU A 7 29.38 36.87 -22.66
CA LEU A 7 28.14 36.91 -21.87
C LEU A 7 28.35 36.06 -20.62
N GLY A 8 28.05 36.64 -19.46
CA GLY A 8 28.17 35.98 -18.16
C GLY A 8 27.31 34.72 -18.09
N LEU A 9 27.95 33.60 -17.76
CA LEU A 9 27.29 32.37 -17.32
C LEU A 9 27.25 32.39 -15.78
N GLY A 10 26.36 33.21 -15.25
CA GLY A 10 25.81 33.01 -13.92
C GLY A 10 24.83 31.84 -13.95
N ASP A 11 24.92 31.00 -12.93
CA ASP A 11 23.82 30.19 -12.37
C ASP A 11 23.11 29.20 -13.30
N LEU A 12 23.64 27.99 -13.44
CA LEU A 12 22.80 26.86 -13.85
C LEU A 12 23.22 25.50 -13.31
N MET A 13 23.48 25.39 -11.99
CA MET A 13 23.59 24.07 -11.33
C MET A 13 23.03 24.09 -9.90
N ALA A 14 21.71 24.30 -9.72
CA ALA A 14 21.13 24.30 -8.36
C ALA A 14 19.69 23.73 -8.21
N SER A 15 19.16 22.94 -9.15
CA SER A 15 17.73 22.56 -9.11
C SER A 15 17.39 21.06 -8.99
N ALA A 16 18.36 20.14 -8.97
CA ALA A 16 18.03 18.71 -8.99
C ALA A 16 17.77 18.03 -7.62
N GLN A 17 18.13 18.66 -6.49
CA GLN A 17 18.05 18.00 -5.16
C GLN A 17 17.02 18.60 -4.18
N VAL A 18 16.53 19.83 -4.40
CA VAL A 18 15.55 20.47 -3.49
C VAL A 18 14.11 19.95 -3.71
N ASP A 19 13.78 19.52 -4.94
CA ASP A 19 12.44 19.00 -5.27
C ASP A 19 12.20 17.57 -4.77
N GLY A 20 13.26 16.75 -4.65
CA GLY A 20 13.16 15.37 -4.19
C GLY A 20 12.83 15.24 -2.70
N LEU A 21 13.41 16.13 -1.87
CA LEU A 21 13.15 16.14 -0.42
C LEU A 21 11.76 16.72 -0.09
N ARG A 22 11.34 17.74 -0.85
CA ARG A 22 10.01 18.37 -0.70
C ARG A 22 8.88 17.46 -1.18
N LYS A 23 9.10 16.68 -2.24
CA LYS A 23 8.19 15.60 -2.69
C LYS A 23 8.12 14.45 -1.69
N ARG A 24 9.24 14.00 -1.11
CA ARG A 24 9.27 12.96 -0.07
C ARG A 24 8.57 13.38 1.23
N ALA A 25 8.73 14.63 1.66
CA ALA A 25 8.05 15.14 2.85
C ALA A 25 6.53 15.29 2.66
N ALA A 26 6.08 15.61 1.44
CA ALA A 26 4.66 15.64 1.09
C ALA A 26 4.08 14.22 0.88
N SER A 27 4.88 13.28 0.34
CA SER A 27 4.47 11.88 0.16
C SER A 27 4.28 11.16 1.49
N TYR A 28 5.13 11.43 2.49
CA TYR A 28 5.02 10.81 3.83
C TYR A 28 3.72 11.15 4.58
N LEU A 29 3.04 12.24 4.23
CA LEU A 29 1.71 12.58 4.77
C LEU A 29 0.56 11.91 4.00
N SER A 30 0.85 11.37 2.83
CA SER A 30 -0.07 10.72 1.89
C SER A 30 0.21 9.22 1.72
N GLU A 31 0.90 8.62 2.68
CA GLU A 31 1.24 7.20 2.73
C GLU A 31 0.97 6.67 4.13
N CYS A 32 0.52 5.42 4.23
CA CYS A 32 0.36 4.74 5.49
C CYS A 32 1.62 3.94 5.83
N GLN A 33 2.08 4.05 7.08
CA GLN A 33 3.07 3.14 7.62
C GLN A 33 2.39 1.91 8.23
N PHE A 34 2.73 0.72 7.76
CA PHE A 34 2.28 -0.55 8.33
C PHE A 34 3.49 -1.44 8.61
N GLY A 35 3.84 -1.59 9.89
CA GLY A 35 5.09 -2.23 10.30
C GLY A 35 6.30 -1.51 9.70
N LYS A 36 7.10 -2.22 8.90
CA LYS A 36 8.28 -1.68 8.20
C LYS A 36 7.98 -1.21 6.76
N GLN A 37 6.75 -1.35 6.30
CA GLN A 37 6.35 -1.03 4.93
C GLN A 37 5.62 0.32 4.88
N LEU A 38 5.89 1.09 3.83
CA LEU A 38 5.06 2.22 3.41
C LEU A 38 4.02 1.71 2.40
N LYS A 39 2.79 2.19 2.52
CA LYS A 39 1.65 1.84 1.68
C LYS A 39 1.07 3.11 1.10
N GLU A 40 0.88 3.12 -0.21
CA GLU A 40 0.32 4.26 -0.92
C GLU A 40 -1.16 4.46 -0.53
N LEU A 41 -1.63 5.70 -0.50
CA LEU A 41 -3.06 5.99 -0.35
C LEU A 41 -3.89 5.28 -1.43
N GLY A 42 -5.02 4.69 -1.02
CA GLY A 42 -5.90 3.88 -1.85
C GLY A 42 -5.43 2.44 -2.07
N SER A 43 -4.20 2.09 -1.66
CA SER A 43 -3.74 0.70 -1.76
C SER A 43 -4.48 -0.21 -0.78
N SER A 44 -4.76 -1.45 -1.20
CA SER A 44 -5.37 -2.49 -0.36
C SER A 44 -4.53 -3.76 -0.36
N TRP A 45 -4.40 -4.41 0.81
CA TRP A 45 -3.56 -5.60 1.00
C TRP A 45 -4.08 -6.54 2.10
N PHE A 46 -3.58 -7.77 2.10
CA PHE A 46 -3.67 -8.68 3.25
C PHE A 46 -2.51 -8.38 4.21
N PRO A 47 -2.78 -8.05 5.49
CA PRO A 47 -1.71 -7.67 6.41
C PRO A 47 -0.84 -8.87 6.76
N ASP A 48 0.47 -8.65 6.76
CA ASP A 48 1.45 -9.55 7.34
C ASP A 48 1.75 -9.08 8.77
N LEU A 49 1.38 -9.89 9.75
CA LEU A 49 1.63 -9.59 11.17
C LEU A 49 3.00 -10.11 11.64
N GLY A 50 3.77 -10.73 10.73
CA GLY A 50 5.04 -11.36 11.04
C GLY A 50 4.89 -12.66 11.84
N PRO A 51 6.00 -13.35 12.11
CA PRO A 51 5.98 -14.59 12.90
C PRO A 51 5.39 -14.38 14.31
N PRO A 52 4.59 -15.33 14.83
CA PRO A 52 4.23 -16.63 14.25
C PRO A 52 3.01 -16.59 13.30
N PHE A 53 2.35 -15.45 13.13
CA PHE A 53 1.04 -15.35 12.50
C PHE A 53 1.11 -15.26 10.96
N GLY A 54 2.10 -14.55 10.43
CA GLY A 54 2.26 -14.32 8.99
C GLY A 54 1.11 -13.51 8.38
N VAL A 55 0.76 -13.84 7.14
CA VAL A 55 -0.26 -13.13 6.35
C VAL A 55 -1.67 -13.56 6.75
N MET A 56 -2.47 -12.60 7.19
CA MET A 56 -3.87 -12.82 7.58
C MET A 56 -4.81 -12.58 6.39
N TYR A 57 -5.04 -13.63 5.60
CA TYR A 57 -5.87 -13.54 4.38
C TYR A 57 -7.34 -13.19 4.63
N CYS A 58 -7.84 -13.32 5.87
CA CYS A 58 -9.21 -12.93 6.22
C CYS A 58 -9.39 -11.46 6.59
N PHE A 59 -8.32 -10.67 6.55
CA PHE A 59 -8.38 -9.24 6.79
C PHE A 59 -7.93 -8.49 5.56
N ARG A 60 -8.75 -7.54 5.10
CA ARG A 60 -8.35 -6.61 4.06
C ARG A 60 -8.08 -5.26 4.69
N CYS A 61 -6.85 -4.81 4.59
CA CYS A 61 -6.44 -3.46 4.98
C CYS A 61 -6.44 -2.55 3.77
N GLU A 62 -6.68 -1.26 4.02
CA GLU A 62 -6.62 -0.19 3.04
C GLU A 62 -5.98 1.05 3.66
N CYS A 63 -5.17 1.76 2.88
CA CYS A 63 -4.64 3.05 3.28
C CYS A 63 -5.61 4.16 2.84
N VAL A 64 -6.36 4.73 3.77
CA VAL A 64 -7.41 5.72 3.47
C VAL A 64 -7.00 7.12 3.90
N ALA A 65 -7.48 8.12 3.15
CA ALA A 65 -7.29 9.52 3.48
C ALA A 65 -8.37 9.96 4.49
N VAL A 66 -7.95 10.37 5.69
CA VAL A 66 -8.86 10.79 6.76
C VAL A 66 -8.68 12.28 7.03
N GLN A 67 -9.79 13.03 6.94
CA GLN A 67 -9.80 14.44 7.30
C GLN A 67 -9.79 14.60 8.82
N LYS A 68 -8.75 15.25 9.35
CA LYS A 68 -8.62 15.63 10.77
C LYS A 68 -8.43 17.13 10.89
N LYS A 69 -9.45 17.83 11.39
CA LYS A 69 -9.49 19.30 11.52
C LYS A 69 -9.27 19.97 10.15
N ARG A 70 -8.10 20.57 9.93
CA ARG A 70 -7.70 21.25 8.68
C ARG A 70 -6.64 20.48 7.88
N ARG A 71 -6.41 19.19 8.19
CA ARG A 71 -5.37 18.37 7.54
C ARG A 71 -5.93 17.02 7.09
N ILE A 72 -5.47 16.55 5.93
CA ILE A 72 -5.64 15.15 5.49
C ILE A 72 -4.50 14.33 6.09
N VAL A 73 -4.82 13.18 6.67
CA VAL A 73 -3.84 12.23 7.20
C VAL A 73 -4.15 10.85 6.63
N ALA A 74 -3.13 10.16 6.13
CA ALA A 74 -3.24 8.77 5.72
C ALA A 74 -3.37 7.84 6.95
N LYS A 75 -4.33 6.91 6.92
CA LYS A 75 -4.59 5.96 8.01
C LYS A 75 -4.85 4.57 7.45
N VAL A 76 -4.28 3.54 8.07
CA VAL A 76 -4.64 2.15 7.76
C VAL A 76 -5.99 1.81 8.41
N GLU A 77 -6.90 1.29 7.61
CA GLU A 77 -8.15 0.68 8.10
C GLU A 77 -8.23 -0.77 7.64
N CYS A 78 -8.44 -1.68 8.59
CA CYS A 78 -8.53 -3.11 8.32
C CYS A 78 -9.92 -3.64 8.69
N ARG A 79 -10.50 -4.45 7.80
CA ARG A 79 -11.80 -5.09 8.02
C ARG A 79 -11.67 -6.60 7.88
N SER A 80 -12.34 -7.33 8.77
CA SER A 80 -12.48 -8.78 8.66
C SER A 80 -13.51 -9.10 7.59
N MET A 81 -13.12 -9.88 6.59
CA MET A 81 -14.02 -10.37 5.55
C MET A 81 -14.50 -11.82 5.80
N LYS A 82 -14.17 -12.39 6.97
CA LYS A 82 -14.56 -13.76 7.34
C LYS A 82 -16.08 -13.96 7.29
N TYR A 83 -16.84 -12.94 7.67
CA TYR A 83 -18.30 -12.98 7.70
C TYR A 83 -18.93 -12.79 6.31
N ASP A 84 -18.15 -12.34 5.33
CA ASP A 84 -18.58 -12.17 3.94
C ASP A 84 -18.37 -13.46 3.13
N CYS A 85 -17.74 -14.47 3.72
CA CYS A 85 -17.50 -15.73 3.05
C CYS A 85 -18.81 -16.48 2.75
N PRO A 86 -18.94 -17.08 1.55
CA PRO A 86 -20.10 -17.89 1.22
C PRO A 86 -20.18 -19.12 2.14
N LYS A 87 -21.41 -19.52 2.47
CA LYS A 87 -21.65 -20.79 3.17
C LYS A 87 -21.45 -21.94 2.19
N VAL A 88 -20.62 -22.90 2.59
CA VAL A 88 -20.40 -24.16 1.88
C VAL A 88 -21.26 -25.26 2.49
N THR A 89 -21.66 -26.25 1.69
CA THR A 89 -22.61 -27.30 2.09
C THR A 89 -21.98 -28.69 2.19
N CYS A 90 -20.72 -28.86 1.80
CA CYS A 90 -20.01 -30.14 1.90
C CYS A 90 -19.58 -30.45 3.34
N ASP A 91 -19.40 -31.74 3.63
CA ASP A 91 -19.05 -32.23 4.96
C ASP A 91 -17.61 -31.89 5.38
N ASP A 92 -16.68 -31.81 4.42
CA ASP A 92 -15.26 -31.51 4.68
C ASP A 92 -14.75 -30.28 3.89
N PRO A 93 -15.10 -29.05 4.30
CA PRO A 93 -14.68 -27.85 3.62
C PRO A 93 -13.24 -27.43 4.00
N VAL A 94 -12.39 -27.22 3.00
CA VAL A 94 -10.96 -26.92 3.17
C VAL A 94 -10.62 -25.44 2.96
N ILE A 95 -9.59 -24.92 3.63
CA ILE A 95 -9.04 -23.58 3.37
C ILE A 95 -7.78 -23.74 2.52
N LEU A 96 -7.79 -23.14 1.32
CA LEU A 96 -6.64 -23.18 0.44
C LEU A 96 -5.55 -22.17 0.85
N PRO A 97 -4.27 -22.45 0.57
CA PRO A 97 -3.19 -21.49 0.80
C PRO A 97 -3.49 -20.14 0.14
N GLY A 98 -3.31 -19.05 0.88
CA GLY A 98 -3.57 -17.70 0.37
C GLY A 98 -5.05 -17.31 0.28
N LYS A 99 -5.97 -18.12 0.80
CA LYS A 99 -7.41 -17.83 0.81
C LYS A 99 -7.93 -17.69 2.24
N CYS A 100 -8.98 -16.89 2.39
CA CYS A 100 -9.73 -16.79 3.63
C CYS A 100 -10.89 -17.79 3.71
N CYS A 101 -11.69 -17.85 2.63
CA CYS A 101 -12.93 -18.62 2.63
C CYS A 101 -12.65 -20.09 2.37
N LYS A 102 -13.49 -20.94 2.96
CA LYS A 102 -13.46 -22.37 2.73
C LYS A 102 -14.02 -22.71 1.36
N THR A 103 -13.54 -23.79 0.76
CA THR A 103 -13.98 -24.35 -0.52
C THR A 103 -14.22 -25.85 -0.38
N CYS A 104 -15.07 -26.43 -1.21
CA CYS A 104 -15.29 -27.88 -1.20
C CYS A 104 -14.20 -28.59 -2.02
N PRO A 105 -13.64 -29.70 -1.51
CA PRO A 105 -12.74 -30.55 -2.29
C PRO A 105 -13.47 -31.10 -3.53
N GLY A 106 -12.93 -30.87 -4.72
CA GLY A 106 -13.53 -31.31 -5.99
C GLY A 106 -13.97 -30.17 -6.92
N ASP A 107 -14.24 -28.97 -6.41
CA ASP A 107 -14.56 -27.80 -7.25
C ASP A 107 -13.36 -27.33 -8.10
N ASN A 108 -12.15 -27.79 -7.78
CA ASN A 108 -10.90 -27.45 -8.46
C ASN A 108 -10.27 -28.64 -9.21
N ALA A 109 -10.99 -29.74 -9.42
CA ALA A 109 -10.47 -30.95 -10.08
C ALA A 109 -10.99 -31.07 -11.52
N ILE A 110 -10.69 -30.09 -12.37
CA ILE A 110 -10.72 -30.27 -13.84
C ILE A 110 -9.49 -29.58 -14.43
N TYR A 111 -8.43 -30.36 -14.63
CA TYR A 111 -7.51 -30.28 -15.77
C TYR A 111 -7.01 -31.69 -16.07
#